data_AF-A0A060Z1S8-F1
#
_entry.id   AF-A0A060Z1S8-F1
#
_cell.length_a   1.000
_cell.length_b   1.000
_cell.length_c   1.000
_cell.angle_alpha   90.00
_cell.angle_beta   90.00
_cell.angle_gamma   90.00
#
_symmetry.space_group_name_H-M   'P 1'
#
loop_
_entity.id
_entity.type
_entity.pdbx_description
1 polymer ?
#
loop_
_entity_poly.entity_id
_entity_poly.type
_entity_poly.pdbx_seq_one_letter_code
_entity_poly.pdbx_strand_id
1 'polypeptide(L)'
;MKLKKGALLNYLDFDSVYCLLSLRNAKILSDYFKLLDVHNRNTLNDIQFYHFMHHVTDLKKKEIMMTFDMLDWNASGEIAFEQFYMLVCILLCSEVVFLSLSPSLCVCVCVCVCVCVCVCVCVCVCVCVCVCVC
;
A
#
# COMPACT_ATOMS: atom_id res chain seq x y z
N MET A 1 5.19 10.32 -6.94
CA MET A 1 5.77 8.97 -7.02
C MET A 1 5.49 8.44 -8.40
N LYS A 2 6.48 7.90 -9.11
CA LYS A 2 6.26 7.36 -10.46
C LYS A 2 6.62 5.88 -10.52
N LEU A 3 5.80 5.11 -11.20
CA LEU A 3 6.07 3.71 -11.52
C LEU A 3 7.11 3.64 -12.65
N LYS A 4 8.12 2.78 -12.46
CA LYS A 4 9.10 2.49 -13.51
C LYS A 4 8.42 1.71 -14.63
N LYS A 5 8.71 2.07 -15.88
CA LYS A 5 8.21 1.38 -17.07
C LYS A 5 8.65 -0.10 -17.05
N GLY A 6 7.71 -1.00 -17.34
CA GLY A 6 7.96 -2.45 -17.35
C GLY A 6 7.78 -3.16 -16.00
N ALA A 7 7.47 -2.44 -14.92
CA ALA A 7 7.01 -3.07 -13.68
C ALA A 7 5.67 -3.80 -13.91
N LEU A 8 5.49 -4.97 -13.28
CA LEU A 8 4.26 -5.78 -13.33
C LEU A 8 3.00 -4.96 -13.03
N LEU A 9 3.14 -3.97 -12.15
CA LEU A 9 2.07 -3.05 -11.74
C LEU A 9 1.48 -2.26 -12.91
N ASN A 10 2.25 -1.95 -13.95
CA ASN A 10 1.74 -1.24 -15.12
C ASN A 10 0.72 -2.07 -15.93
N TYR A 11 0.65 -3.38 -15.69
CA TYR A 11 -0.26 -4.31 -16.37
C TYR A 11 -1.49 -4.68 -15.52
N LEU A 12 -1.61 -4.14 -14.30
CA LEU A 12 -2.76 -4.38 -13.45
C LEU A 12 -3.84 -3.32 -13.74
N ASP A 13 -4.98 -3.77 -14.27
CA ASP A 13 -6.15 -2.91 -14.41
C ASP A 13 -6.69 -2.51 -13.02
N PHE A 14 -6.81 -1.20 -12.82
CA PHE A 14 -7.30 -0.59 -11.60
C PHE A 14 -8.69 0.02 -11.85
N ASP A 15 -9.68 -0.38 -11.04
CA ASP A 15 -11.02 0.21 -11.13
C ASP A 15 -11.02 1.56 -10.42
N SER A 16 -11.11 2.62 -11.22
CA SER A 16 -11.09 4.01 -10.73
C SER A 16 -12.34 4.39 -9.94
N VAL A 17 -13.45 3.65 -10.07
CA VAL A 17 -14.71 3.92 -9.36
C VAL A 17 -14.59 3.44 -7.90
N TYR A 18 -14.03 2.25 -7.70
CA TYR A 18 -13.94 1.64 -6.38
C TYR A 18 -12.54 1.78 -5.75
N CYS A 19 -11.57 2.32 -6.47
CA CYS A 19 -10.16 2.39 -6.05
C CYS A 19 -9.59 1.01 -5.64
N LEU A 20 -10.02 -0.04 -6.33
CA LEU A 20 -9.67 -1.43 -6.03
C LEU A 20 -9.23 -2.17 -7.29
N LEU A 21 -8.47 -3.24 -7.10
CA LEU A 21 -8.13 -4.19 -8.15
C LEU A 21 -9.30 -5.16 -8.38
N SER A 22 -9.48 -5.60 -9.62
CA SER A 22 -10.36 -6.73 -9.93
C SER A 22 -9.89 -7.99 -9.17
N LEU A 23 -10.81 -8.92 -8.89
CA LEU A 23 -10.46 -10.20 -8.22
C LEU A 23 -9.33 -10.96 -8.93
N ARG A 24 -9.26 -10.86 -10.27
CA ARG A 24 -8.18 -11.46 -11.07
C ARG A 24 -6.83 -10.79 -10.76
N ASN A 25 -6.79 -9.48 -10.73
CA ASN A 25 -5.56 -8.71 -10.48
C ASN A 25 -5.12 -8.81 -9.02
N ALA A 26 -6.07 -8.85 -8.08
CA ALA A 26 -5.80 -9.13 -6.67
C ALA A 26 -5.17 -10.52 -6.47
N LYS A 27 -5.62 -11.53 -7.22
CA LYS A 27 -5.02 -12.88 -7.19
C LYS A 27 -3.58 -12.88 -7.73
N ILE A 28 -3.35 -12.23 -8.87
CA ILE A 28 -1.99 -12.07 -9.43
C ILE A 28 -1.07 -11.36 -8.42
N LEU A 29 -1.58 -10.32 -7.76
CA LEU A 29 -0.82 -9.60 -6.75
C LEU A 29 -0.52 -10.45 -5.52
N SER A 30 -1.46 -11.30 -5.09
CA SER A 30 -1.25 -12.26 -4.00
C SER A 30 -0.19 -13.29 -4.34
N ASP A 31 -0.20 -13.82 -5.57
CA ASP A 31 0.82 -14.76 -6.03
C ASP A 31 2.19 -14.07 -6.14
N TYR A 32 2.22 -12.81 -6.59
CA TYR A 32 3.45 -12.01 -6.63
C TYR A 32 3.99 -11.72 -5.22
N PHE A 33 3.12 -11.40 -4.25
CA PHE A 33 3.50 -11.20 -2.86
C PHE A 33 4.17 -12.44 -2.26
N LYS A 34 3.63 -13.64 -2.54
CA LYS A 34 4.23 -14.91 -2.12
C LYS A 34 5.61 -15.14 -2.73
N LEU A 35 5.86 -14.67 -3.95
CA LEU A 35 7.19 -14.75 -4.56
C LEU A 35 8.19 -13.79 -3.91
N LEU A 36 7.73 -12.63 -3.42
CA LEU A 36 8.55 -11.68 -2.67
C LEU A 36 8.84 -12.18 -1.25
N ASP A 37 7.92 -12.92 -0.65
CA ASP A 37 8.06 -13.50 0.69
C ASP A 37 8.96 -14.75 0.70
N VAL A 38 10.28 -14.51 0.59
CA VAL A 38 11.32 -15.54 0.68
C VAL A 38 11.29 -16.31 2.00
N HIS A 39 10.72 -15.73 3.06
CA HIS A 39 10.66 -16.35 4.39
C HIS A 39 9.38 -17.16 4.63
N ASN A 40 8.41 -17.12 3.70
CA ASN A 40 7.10 -17.77 3.81
C ASN A 40 6.37 -17.46 5.14
N ARG A 41 6.49 -16.22 5.63
CA ARG A 41 5.81 -15.75 6.86
C ARG A 41 4.44 -15.13 6.57
N ASN A 42 4.07 -15.02 5.30
CA ASN A 42 2.97 -14.19 4.79
C ASN A 42 3.15 -12.70 5.08
N THR A 43 4.39 -12.26 5.27
CA THR A 43 4.78 -10.89 5.55
C THR A 43 6.07 -10.53 4.81
N LEU A 44 6.29 -9.25 4.55
CA LEU A 44 7.53 -8.73 3.96
C LEU A 44 8.27 -7.90 5.00
N ASN A 45 9.55 -8.19 5.21
CA ASN A 45 10.41 -7.33 6.01
C ASN A 45 10.79 -6.05 5.25
N ASP A 46 11.42 -5.12 5.96
CA ASP A 46 11.94 -3.85 5.46
C ASP A 46 12.86 -4.01 4.23
N ILE A 47 13.71 -5.05 4.21
CA ILE A 47 14.65 -5.32 3.12
C ILE A 47 13.91 -5.79 1.86
N GLN A 48 13.01 -6.77 1.98
CA GLN A 48 12.18 -7.28 0.87
C GLN A 48 11.32 -6.15 0.30
N PHE A 49 10.69 -5.36 1.18
CA PHE A 49 9.91 -4.19 0.80
C PHE A 49 10.77 -3.14 0.09
N TYR A 50 11.96 -2.84 0.62
CA TYR A 50 12.89 -1.90 0.01
C TYR A 50 13.25 -2.30 -1.41
N HIS A 51 13.62 -3.56 -1.62
CA HIS A 51 13.99 -4.07 -2.94
C HIS A 51 12.82 -4.02 -3.92
N PHE A 52 11.63 -4.41 -3.49
CA PHE A 52 10.41 -4.28 -4.28
C PHE A 52 10.17 -2.82 -4.70
N MET A 53 10.11 -1.90 -3.73
CA MET A 53 9.82 -0.49 -3.98
C MET A 53 10.90 0.18 -4.83
N HIS A 54 12.17 -0.13 -4.60
CA HIS A 54 13.27 0.39 -5.39
C HIS A 54 13.24 -0.13 -6.84
N HIS A 55 12.77 -1.36 -7.08
CA HIS A 55 12.63 -1.91 -8.42
C HIS A 55 11.43 -1.31 -9.17
N VAL A 56 10.34 -1.04 -8.45
CA VAL A 56 9.05 -0.67 -9.02
C VAL A 56 8.84 0.83 -9.14
N THR A 57 9.41 1.62 -8.23
CA THR A 57 9.23 3.08 -8.17
C THR A 57 10.55 3.83 -8.40
N ASP A 58 10.46 5.12 -8.68
CA ASP A 58 11.59 6.04 -8.78
C ASP A 58 12.03 6.65 -7.44
N LEU A 59 11.50 6.16 -6.31
CA LEU A 59 11.78 6.69 -4.98
C LEU A 59 13.23 6.47 -4.53
N LYS A 60 13.73 7.43 -3.74
CA LYS A 60 15.01 7.32 -3.03
C LYS A 60 14.85 6.49 -1.77
N LYS A 61 15.94 5.89 -1.29
CA LYS A 61 15.97 5.06 -0.07
C LYS A 61 15.25 5.70 1.13
N LYS A 62 15.47 6.99 1.40
CA LYS A 62 14.79 7.69 2.51
C LYS A 62 13.27 7.70 2.36
N GLU A 63 12.77 7.94 1.15
CA GLU A 63 11.34 8.00 0.86
C GLU A 63 10.71 6.60 0.96
N ILE A 64 11.43 5.57 0.51
CA ILE A 64 10.97 4.17 0.63
C ILE A 64 10.87 3.77 2.10
N MET A 65 11.85 4.13 2.94
CA MET A 65 11.81 3.82 4.38
C MET A 65 10.71 4.61 5.09
N MET A 66 10.53 5.90 4.77
CA MET A 66 9.37 6.66 5.26
C MET A 66 8.04 6.00 4.86
N THR A 67 7.95 5.46 3.63
CA THR A 67 6.75 4.74 3.18
C THR A 67 6.53 3.45 3.97
N PHE A 68 7.61 2.71 4.25
CA PHE A 68 7.57 1.52 5.08
C PHE A 68 7.06 1.86 6.49
N ASP A 69 7.65 2.88 7.13
CA ASP A 69 7.27 3.33 8.48
C ASP A 69 5.81 3.79 8.55
N MET A 70 5.29 4.41 7.49
CA MET A 70 3.88 4.80 7.42
C MET A 70 2.93 3.60 7.29
N LEU A 71 3.34 2.52 6.62
CA LEU A 71 2.53 1.32 6.43
C LEU A 71 2.60 0.36 7.63
N ASP A 72 3.77 0.28 8.28
CA ASP A 72 4.03 -0.47 9.51
C ASP A 72 3.54 0.29 10.74
N TRP A 73 2.25 0.68 10.74
CA TRP A 73 1.64 1.50 11.80
C TRP A 73 1.67 0.86 13.19
N ASN A 74 1.79 -0.46 13.25
CA ASN A 74 1.90 -1.26 14.46
C ASN A 74 3.36 -1.50 14.90
N ALA A 75 4.33 -0.93 14.18
CA ALA A 75 5.77 -1.10 14.41
C ALA A 75 6.19 -2.58 14.53
N SER A 76 5.56 -3.43 13.73
CA SER A 76 5.84 -4.88 13.71
C SER A 76 7.16 -5.21 13.02
N GLY A 77 7.70 -4.27 12.22
CA GLY A 77 8.85 -4.48 11.35
C GLY A 77 8.52 -5.33 10.13
N GLU A 78 7.25 -5.62 9.89
CA GLU A 78 6.78 -6.52 8.84
C GLU A 78 5.51 -5.96 8.16
N ILE A 79 5.37 -6.18 6.85
CA ILE A 79 4.24 -5.73 6.04
C ILE A 79 3.45 -6.96 5.57
N ALA A 80 2.23 -7.11 6.05
CA ALA A 80 1.29 -8.14 5.61
C ALA A 80 0.68 -7.79 4.24
N PHE A 81 0.02 -8.78 3.63
CA PHE A 81 -0.59 -8.64 2.30
C PHE A 81 -1.61 -7.50 2.22
N GLU A 82 -2.38 -7.24 3.29
CA GLU A 82 -3.39 -6.18 3.32
C GLU A 82 -2.74 -4.78 3.16
N GLN A 83 -1.67 -4.51 3.91
CA GLN A 83 -0.92 -3.26 3.82
C GLN A 83 -0.23 -3.13 2.45
N PHE A 84 0.33 -4.23 1.93
CA PHE A 84 0.92 -4.29 0.60
C PHE A 84 -0.10 -4.02 -0.51
N TYR A 85 -1.29 -4.61 -0.42
CA TYR A 85 -2.40 -4.39 -1.36
C TYR A 85 -2.83 -2.92 -1.36
N MET A 86 -3.00 -2.32 -0.18
CA MET A 86 -3.34 -0.91 -0.05
C MET A 86 -2.29 0.00 -0.68
N LEU A 87 -1.00 -0.27 -0.43
CA LEU A 87 0.09 0.45 -1.07
C LEU A 87 -0.03 0.37 -2.60
N VAL A 88 -0.20 -0.82 -3.15
CA VAL A 88 -0.31 -1.03 -4.60
C VAL A 88 -1.50 -0.27 -5.20
N CYS A 89 -2.66 -0.28 -4.54
CA CYS A 89 -3.79 0.52 -4.95
C CYS A 89 -3.47 2.03 -4.98
N ILE A 90 -2.74 2.53 -3.97
CA ILE A 90 -2.27 3.93 -3.94
C ILE A 90 -1.28 4.20 -5.09
N LEU A 91 -0.36 3.27 -5.40
CA LEU A 91 0.59 3.40 -6.52
C LEU A 91 -0.16 3.60 -7.84
N LEU A 92 -1.10 2.70 -8.13
CA LEU A 92 -1.85 2.67 -9.38
C LEU A 92 -2.76 3.88 -9.50
N CYS A 93 -3.45 4.25 -8.42
CA CYS A 93 -4.25 5.47 -8.36
C CYS A 93 -3.39 6.71 -8.65
N SER A 94 -2.18 6.80 -8.10
CA SER A 94 -1.29 7.94 -8.32
C SER A 94 -0.84 8.10 -9.79
N GLU A 95 -0.62 7.00 -10.52
CA GLU A 95 -0.34 7.04 -11.97
C GLU A 95 -1.57 7.44 -12.79
N VAL A 96 -2.75 6.86 -12.48
CA VAL A 96 -4.01 7.17 -13.19
C VAL A 96 -4.37 8.65 -13.02
N VAL A 97 -4.22 9.21 -11.82
CA VAL A 97 -4.51 10.62 -11.52
C VAL A 97 -3.50 11.56 -12.18
N PHE A 98 -2.22 11.18 -12.29
CA PHE A 98 -1.22 12.00 -12.99
C PHE A 98 -1.55 12.16 -14.49
N LEU A 99 -2.23 11.16 -15.08
CA LEU A 99 -2.73 11.21 -16.46
C LEU A 99 -4.09 11.91 -16.59
N SER A 100 -4.86 12.02 -15.49
CA SER A 100 -6.22 12.58 -15.45
C SER A 100 -6.30 13.76 -14.48
N LEU A 101 -5.70 14.91 -14.83
CA LEU A 101 -5.82 16.14 -14.06
C LEU A 101 -7.30 16.55 -13.90
N SER A 102 -7.94 16.15 -12.79
CA SER A 102 -9.19 16.70 -12.30
C SER A 102 -9.12 16.84 -10.76
N PRO A 103 -9.37 18.04 -10.20
CA PRO A 103 -9.16 18.32 -8.77
C PRO A 103 -10.10 17.55 -7.83
N SER A 104 -11.21 17.03 -8.33
CA SER A 104 -12.17 16.22 -7.58
C SER A 104 -11.59 14.88 -7.09
N LEU A 105 -10.73 14.24 -7.89
CA LEU A 105 -10.12 12.96 -7.54
C LEU A 105 -9.01 13.11 -6.49
N CYS A 106 -8.27 14.23 -6.52
CA CYS A 106 -7.32 14.54 -5.44
C CYS A 106 -8.04 14.64 -4.08
N VAL A 107 -9.23 15.24 -4.04
CA VAL A 107 -10.04 15.36 -2.83
C VAL A 107 -10.53 13.99 -2.35
N CYS A 108 -10.97 13.10 -3.24
CA CYS A 108 -11.39 11.78 -2.81
C CYS A 108 -10.21 10.93 -2.29
N VAL A 109 -9.00 11.10 -2.82
CA VAL A 109 -7.80 10.41 -2.31
C VAL A 109 -7.37 10.93 -0.96
N CYS A 110 -7.33 12.25 -0.76
CA CYS A 110 -7.04 12.75 0.58
C CYS A 110 -8.17 12.38 1.55
N VAL A 111 -9.45 12.40 1.16
CA VAL A 111 -10.53 11.91 2.02
C VAL A 111 -10.39 10.42 2.32
N CYS A 112 -10.06 9.56 1.35
CA CYS A 112 -9.92 8.13 1.64
C CYS A 112 -8.68 7.85 2.50
N VAL A 113 -7.53 8.48 2.25
CA VAL A 113 -6.36 8.40 3.15
C VAL A 113 -6.69 8.95 4.54
N CYS A 114 -7.41 10.07 4.63
CA CYS A 114 -7.89 10.62 5.89
C CYS A 114 -8.78 9.62 6.61
N VAL A 115 -9.81 9.07 5.96
CA VAL A 115 -10.73 8.09 6.55
C VAL A 115 -9.99 6.81 6.95
N CYS A 116 -9.06 6.32 6.14
CA CYS A 116 -8.21 5.19 6.48
C CYS A 116 -7.45 5.47 7.78
N VAL A 117 -6.71 6.58 7.85
CA VAL A 117 -5.95 6.99 9.06
C VAL A 117 -6.89 7.20 10.25
N CYS A 118 -8.05 7.82 10.06
CA CYS A 118 -9.05 8.02 11.10
C CYS A 118 -9.50 6.67 11.68
N VAL A 119 -9.94 5.73 10.83
CA VAL A 119 -10.40 4.41 11.27
C VAL A 119 -9.28 3.63 11.95
N CYS A 120 -8.05 3.69 11.44
CA CYS A 120 -6.89 3.10 12.09
C CYS A 120 -6.73 3.63 13.52
N VAL A 121 -6.64 4.96 13.70
CA VAL A 121 -6.49 5.59 15.03
C VAL A 121 -7.65 5.25 15.97
N CYS A 122 -8.89 5.22 15.46
CA CYS A 122 -10.06 4.83 16.24
C CYS A 122 -9.90 3.42 16.81
N VAL A 123 -9.57 2.43 15.97
CA VAL A 123 -9.40 1.04 16.39
C VAL A 123 -8.24 0.90 17.38
N CYS A 124 -7.13 1.62 17.15
CA CYS A 124 -5.99 1.65 18.08
C CYS A 124 -6.43 2.07 19.49
N VAL A 125 -7.10 3.23 19.61
CA VAL A 125 -7.55 3.75 20.91
C VAL A 125 -8.55 2.81 21.57
N CYS A 126 -9.47 2.21 20.80
CA CYS A 126 -10.42 1.23 21.33
C CYS A 126 -9.68 0.05 21.98
N VAL A 127 -8.73 -0.57 21.28
CA VAL A 127 -7.96 -1.70 21.82
C VAL A 127 -7.14 -1.29 23.05
N CYS A 128 -6.52 -0.10 23.03
CA CYS A 128 -5.76 0.41 24.19
C CYS A 128 -6.64 0.52 25.44
N VAL A 129 -7.84 1.10 25.32
CA VAL A 129 -8.77 1.23 26.46
C VAL A 129 -9.27 -0.14 26.93
N CYS A 130 -9.54 -1.07 26.02
CA CYS A 130 -9.96 -2.42 26.37
C CYS A 130 -8.91 -3.17 27.20
N VAL A 131 -7.62 -3.00 26.89
CA VAL A 131 -6.52 -3.65 27.62
C VAL A 131 -6.24 -2.95 28.95
N CYS A 132 -6.44 -1.64 29.06
CA CYS A 132 -6.22 -0.89 30.31
C CYS A 132 -7.35 -1.02 31.34
N VAL A 133 -8.50 -1.59 30.97
CA VAL A 133 -9.66 -1.81 31.85
C VAL A 133 -9.76 -3.28 32.31
N CYS A 134 -8.81 -4.12 31.91
CA CYS A 134 -8.57 -5.47 32.44
C CYS A 134 -7.40 -5.47 33.42
#